data_AF-A0A3C2DD98-F1
#
_entry.id   AF-A0A3C2DD98-F1
#
_cell.length_a   1.000
_cell.length_b   1.000
_cell.length_c   1.000
_cell.angle_alpha   90.00
_cell.angle_beta   90.00
_cell.angle_gamma   90.00
#
_symmetry.space_group_name_H-M   'P 1'
#
loop_
_entity.id
_entity.type
_entity.pdbx_description
1 polymer ?
#
loop_
_entity_poly.entity_id
_entity_poly.type
_entity_poly.pdbx_seq_one_letter_code
_entity_poly.pdbx_strand_id
1 'polypeptide(L)'
;MGDHQTGLTAAEVAERRAEGRVNDVPDAPVRTTSEILRANVLTPVNGIMGSLLVLILAAGFPGDALFAGVIISNSLIGTIQEFRARKALAALAVLSAPKARVVRDGATIDVGVSEVVADELLELRPGDQVVVDGKVATAAGLEVDESLLTGESDPVDKNDGDVVLSGSFVVAGSGRYIATAIGTGSYAANLAEEARRFDLANSELRSGVDKVLRWLTLIIPPAAGLLLLRLLVTEDRWQDALRGTVAAAVAMVPDGLVLLTSLSFIVGVVALARRRALARELASIELLARVDTLCLDKTGTITTGEIAYAGLEALGSITDSDAAAAVGALAASDPSPNPTLTAIASSLTDPGWGVVETMPFSSSRKWASARFETGNGPTRLYHLGAPDVLLPEGEWSTARNRVAELADEGRRVLLATQSTQEPDANPEELPANRLPLCLVLLEDTVKAEAPEILAWFADQGLDIKVISGDHPATVAAAARRAGIAGAGSDAAVDARNLPENPEELADALAESVVFGRVTPHQKQAMVGALQARGRTVAMTGDGVNDVLALKDADM
;
A
#
# COMPACT_ATOMS: atom_id res chain seq x y z
N MET A 1 -11.51 -5.64 36.52
CA MET A 1 -10.04 -5.57 36.30
C MET A 1 -9.66 -6.89 35.69
N GLY A 2 -9.64 -6.93 34.36
CA GLY A 2 -9.37 -8.16 33.62
C GLY A 2 -7.90 -8.56 33.75
N ASP A 3 -7.63 -9.84 33.60
CA ASP A 3 -6.28 -10.38 33.59
C ASP A 3 -5.57 -9.95 32.28
N HIS A 4 -4.92 -8.78 32.32
CA HIS A 4 -4.22 -8.18 31.18
C HIS A 4 -2.96 -8.97 30.76
N GLN A 5 -2.70 -10.14 31.35
CA GLN A 5 -1.56 -10.99 31.03
C GLN A 5 -1.94 -12.26 30.25
N THR A 6 -3.11 -12.85 30.51
CA THR A 6 -3.49 -14.17 29.95
C THR A 6 -4.35 -14.09 28.69
N GLY A 7 -5.05 -12.98 28.45
CA GLY A 7 -5.92 -12.83 27.29
C GLY A 7 -7.18 -13.71 27.37
N LEU A 8 -7.82 -13.98 26.23
CA LEU A 8 -9.05 -14.76 26.18
C LEU A 8 -8.77 -16.27 26.17
N THR A 9 -9.67 -17.04 26.78
CA THR A 9 -9.65 -18.51 26.69
C THR A 9 -10.21 -19.01 25.36
N ALA A 10 -9.82 -20.21 24.94
CA ALA A 10 -10.38 -20.83 23.73
C ALA A 10 -11.92 -20.92 23.73
N ALA A 11 -12.54 -21.09 24.90
CA ALA A 11 -14.01 -21.13 25.04
C ALA A 11 -14.65 -19.75 24.79
N GLU A 12 -14.09 -18.69 25.35
CA GLU A 12 -14.56 -17.30 25.17
C GLU A 12 -14.40 -16.81 23.73
N VAL A 13 -13.36 -17.28 23.03
CA VAL A 13 -13.15 -17.02 21.60
C VAL A 13 -14.22 -17.74 20.77
N ALA A 14 -14.52 -19.00 21.08
CA ALA A 14 -15.55 -19.77 20.38
C ALA A 14 -16.96 -19.16 20.58
N GLU A 15 -17.27 -18.68 21.77
CA GLU A 15 -18.52 -17.96 22.07
C GLU A 15 -18.66 -16.69 21.22
N ARG A 16 -17.62 -15.83 21.21
CA ARG A 16 -17.60 -14.62 20.38
C ARG A 16 -17.76 -14.90 18.89
N ARG A 17 -17.14 -15.98 18.40
CA ARG A 17 -17.31 -16.43 17.01
C ARG A 17 -18.74 -16.86 16.70
N ALA A 18 -19.38 -17.60 17.62
CA ALA A 18 -20.77 -18.01 17.45
C ALA A 18 -21.74 -16.82 17.43
N GLU A 19 -21.41 -15.75 18.16
CA GLU A 19 -22.15 -14.49 18.19
C GLU A 19 -21.85 -13.56 16.99
N GLY A 20 -20.92 -13.94 16.11
CA GLY A 20 -20.51 -13.11 14.97
C GLY A 20 -19.66 -11.90 15.34
N ARG A 21 -19.09 -11.86 16.56
CA ARG A 21 -18.18 -10.80 17.02
C ARG A 21 -16.75 -11.04 16.55
N VAL A 22 -16.60 -11.22 15.24
CA VAL A 22 -15.32 -11.43 14.54
C VAL A 22 -14.99 -10.22 13.69
N ASN A 23 -13.71 -10.01 13.45
CA ASN A 23 -13.21 -8.96 12.57
C ASN A 23 -13.47 -9.31 11.10
N ASP A 24 -14.74 -9.28 10.69
CA ASP A 24 -15.15 -9.53 9.31
C ASP A 24 -15.06 -8.22 8.52
N VAL A 25 -13.91 -7.98 7.90
CA VAL A 25 -13.76 -6.91 6.90
C VAL A 25 -14.00 -7.57 5.53
N PRO A 26 -15.03 -7.14 4.77
CA PRO A 26 -15.36 -7.81 3.52
C PRO A 26 -14.17 -7.74 2.55
N ASP A 27 -13.71 -8.90 2.10
CA ASP A 27 -12.74 -9.03 1.01
C ASP A 27 -13.14 -8.17 -0.20
N ALA A 28 -12.17 -7.84 -1.05
CA ALA A 28 -12.41 -7.16 -2.33
C ALA A 28 -13.63 -7.77 -3.06
N PRO A 29 -14.45 -6.97 -3.75
CA PRO A 29 -15.74 -7.42 -4.30
C PRO A 29 -15.53 -8.45 -5.42
N VAL A 30 -15.36 -9.71 -5.05
CA VAL A 30 -15.41 -10.84 -5.98
C VAL A 30 -16.87 -11.19 -6.20
N ARG A 31 -17.29 -11.30 -7.47
CA ARG A 31 -18.66 -11.67 -7.82
C ARG A 31 -19.13 -12.90 -7.04
N THR A 32 -20.30 -12.78 -6.42
CA THR A 32 -20.95 -13.88 -5.72
C THR A 32 -21.37 -14.98 -6.71
N THR A 33 -21.66 -16.18 -6.20
CA THR A 33 -22.14 -17.30 -7.02
C THR A 33 -23.38 -16.93 -7.83
N SER A 34 -24.29 -16.14 -7.25
CA SER A 34 -25.49 -15.64 -7.92
C SER A 34 -25.17 -14.60 -8.99
N GLU A 35 -24.21 -13.72 -8.74
CA GLU A 35 -23.78 -12.72 -9.72
C GLU A 35 -23.07 -13.37 -10.92
N ILE A 36 -22.25 -14.40 -10.70
CA ILE A 36 -21.61 -15.20 -11.76
C ILE A 36 -22.69 -15.84 -12.64
N LEU A 37 -23.69 -16.49 -12.03
CA LEU A 37 -24.78 -17.11 -12.77
C LEU A 37 -25.57 -16.06 -13.57
N ARG A 38 -25.89 -14.92 -12.94
CA ARG A 38 -26.60 -13.82 -13.59
C ARG A 38 -25.81 -13.25 -14.76
N ALA A 39 -24.50 -13.06 -14.61
CA ALA A 39 -23.63 -12.48 -15.63
C ALA A 39 -23.49 -13.37 -16.87
N ASN A 40 -23.49 -14.70 -16.70
CA ASN A 40 -23.37 -15.64 -17.81
C ASN A 40 -24.73 -16.00 -18.45
N VAL A 41 -25.81 -16.01 -17.66
CA VAL A 41 -27.15 -16.39 -18.15
C VAL A 41 -27.93 -15.20 -18.68
N LEU A 42 -27.94 -14.05 -17.98
CA LEU A 42 -28.72 -12.87 -18.35
C LEU A 42 -27.90 -11.87 -19.17
N THR A 43 -27.40 -12.30 -20.33
CA THR A 43 -26.71 -11.43 -21.28
C THR A 43 -27.69 -10.86 -22.32
N PRO A 44 -27.41 -9.67 -22.91
CA PRO A 44 -28.21 -9.15 -24.01
C PRO A 44 -28.31 -10.12 -25.20
N VAL A 45 -27.23 -10.84 -25.48
CA VAL A 45 -27.16 -11.90 -26.50
C VAL A 45 -28.14 -13.02 -26.18
N ASN A 46 -28.13 -13.55 -24.96
CA ASN A 46 -29.09 -14.58 -24.52
C ASN A 46 -30.53 -14.04 -24.52
N GLY A 47 -30.73 -12.75 -24.28
CA GLY A 47 -32.02 -12.08 -24.43
C GLY A 47 -32.54 -12.11 -25.87
N ILE A 48 -31.69 -11.75 -26.84
CA ILE A 48 -32.02 -11.83 -28.28
C ILE A 48 -32.31 -13.29 -28.66
N MET A 49 -31.40 -14.20 -28.36
CA MET A 49 -31.53 -15.62 -28.69
C MET A 49 -32.76 -16.26 -28.01
N GLY A 50 -33.04 -15.91 -26.77
CA GLY A 50 -34.25 -16.33 -26.05
C GLY A 50 -35.53 -15.80 -26.68
N SER A 51 -35.54 -14.55 -27.16
CA SER A 51 -36.69 -14.00 -27.89
C SER A 51 -36.95 -14.74 -29.21
N LEU A 52 -35.89 -15.03 -29.98
CA LEU A 52 -35.96 -15.81 -31.21
C LEU A 52 -36.43 -17.25 -30.96
N LEU A 53 -36.00 -17.85 -29.84
CA LEU A 53 -36.45 -19.16 -29.40
C LEU A 53 -37.95 -19.19 -29.11
N VAL A 54 -38.49 -18.16 -28.45
CA VAL A 54 -39.93 -18.04 -28.23
C VAL A 54 -40.68 -17.92 -29.56
N LEU A 55 -40.15 -17.14 -30.52
CA LEU A 55 -40.76 -16.96 -31.84
C LEU A 55 -40.80 -18.27 -32.65
N ILE A 56 -39.72 -19.05 -32.67
CA ILE A 56 -39.68 -20.30 -33.45
C ILE A 56 -40.57 -21.39 -32.84
N LEU A 57 -40.70 -21.43 -31.51
CA LEU A 57 -41.62 -22.32 -30.82
C LEU A 57 -43.08 -21.91 -31.09
N ALA A 58 -43.38 -20.61 -31.06
CA ALA A 58 -44.69 -20.08 -31.42
C ALA A 58 -45.07 -20.34 -32.89
N ALA A 59 -44.08 -20.39 -33.79
CA ALA A 59 -44.25 -20.75 -35.20
C ALA A 59 -44.55 -22.24 -35.43
N GLY A 60 -44.34 -23.10 -34.42
CA GLY A 60 -44.59 -24.53 -34.50
C GLY A 60 -43.42 -25.36 -35.06
N PHE A 61 -42.18 -24.85 -35.00
CA PHE A 61 -40.98 -25.58 -35.44
C PHE A 61 -40.04 -25.93 -34.27
N PRO A 62 -40.43 -26.84 -33.36
CA PRO A 62 -39.57 -27.23 -32.24
C PRO A 62 -38.27 -27.91 -32.69
N GLY A 63 -38.24 -28.51 -33.89
CA GLY A 63 -37.02 -29.10 -34.46
C GLY A 63 -35.93 -28.07 -34.78
N ASP A 64 -36.30 -26.82 -35.04
CA ASP A 64 -35.35 -25.74 -35.32
C ASP A 64 -34.88 -25.03 -34.04
N ALA A 65 -35.50 -25.31 -32.90
CA ALA A 65 -35.11 -24.78 -31.60
C ALA A 65 -33.77 -25.34 -31.09
N LEU A 66 -33.07 -26.17 -31.88
CA LEU A 66 -31.76 -26.75 -31.52
C LEU A 66 -30.70 -25.70 -31.18
N PHE A 67 -30.80 -24.48 -31.72
CA PHE A 67 -29.91 -23.38 -31.33
C PHE A 67 -30.05 -22.97 -29.85
N ALA A 68 -31.16 -23.31 -29.18
CA ALA A 68 -31.27 -23.16 -27.73
C ALA A 68 -30.19 -23.95 -26.98
N GLY A 69 -29.71 -25.06 -27.56
CA GLY A 69 -28.57 -25.80 -27.06
C GLY A 69 -27.29 -24.96 -26.99
N VAL A 70 -27.11 -23.99 -27.91
CA VAL A 70 -25.98 -23.06 -27.89
C VAL A 70 -26.09 -22.09 -26.71
N ILE A 71 -27.29 -21.55 -26.44
CA ILE A 71 -27.56 -20.67 -25.29
C ILE A 71 -27.18 -21.38 -23.98
N ILE A 72 -27.67 -22.61 -23.80
CA ILE A 72 -27.44 -23.42 -22.61
C ILE A 72 -25.95 -23.77 -22.50
N SER A 73 -25.33 -24.22 -23.59
CA SER A 73 -23.93 -24.63 -23.61
C SER A 73 -23.00 -23.47 -23.27
N ASN A 74 -23.20 -22.29 -23.87
CA ASN A 74 -22.37 -21.12 -23.59
C ASN A 74 -22.53 -20.64 -22.15
N SER A 75 -23.77 -20.61 -21.64
CA SER A 75 -24.03 -20.23 -20.25
C SER A 75 -23.38 -21.21 -19.27
N LEU A 76 -23.45 -22.51 -19.56
CA LEU A 76 -22.84 -23.56 -18.75
C LEU A 76 -21.31 -23.49 -18.79
N ILE A 77 -20.72 -23.40 -19.98
CA ILE A 77 -19.27 -23.30 -20.18
C ILE A 77 -18.73 -22.05 -19.48
N GLY A 78 -19.35 -20.88 -19.69
CA GLY A 78 -18.95 -19.63 -19.05
C GLY A 78 -19.01 -19.71 -17.52
N THR A 79 -20.12 -20.21 -16.99
CA THR A 79 -20.30 -20.38 -15.54
C THR A 79 -19.24 -21.34 -14.95
N ILE A 80 -18.99 -22.49 -15.58
CA ILE A 80 -17.98 -23.45 -15.13
C ILE A 80 -16.56 -22.84 -15.19
N GLN A 81 -16.24 -22.13 -16.27
CA GLN A 81 -14.93 -21.50 -16.45
C GLN A 81 -14.70 -20.40 -15.40
N GLU A 82 -15.70 -19.55 -15.14
CA GLU A 82 -15.62 -18.49 -14.14
C GLU A 82 -15.51 -19.06 -12.72
N PHE A 83 -16.23 -20.14 -12.39
CA PHE A 83 -16.06 -20.82 -11.11
C PHE A 83 -14.66 -21.42 -10.91
N ARG A 84 -14.09 -22.05 -11.95
CA ARG A 84 -12.73 -22.60 -11.88
C ARG A 84 -11.70 -21.49 -11.64
N ALA A 85 -11.87 -20.37 -12.31
CA ALA A 85 -11.02 -19.20 -12.13
C ALA A 85 -11.11 -18.60 -10.73
N ARG A 86 -12.34 -18.38 -10.22
CA ARG A 86 -12.55 -17.88 -8.86
C ARG A 86 -11.89 -18.78 -7.82
N LYS A 87 -12.00 -20.11 -7.97
CA LYS A 87 -11.36 -21.08 -7.07
C LYS A 87 -9.83 -20.97 -7.10
N ALA A 88 -9.25 -20.77 -8.28
CA ALA A 88 -7.80 -20.57 -8.41
C ALA A 88 -7.33 -19.27 -7.73
N LEU A 89 -8.10 -18.18 -7.86
CA LEU A 89 -7.81 -16.90 -7.20
C LEU A 89 -7.92 -17.01 -5.67
N ALA A 90 -8.99 -17.63 -5.16
CA ALA A 90 -9.18 -17.82 -3.72
C ALA A 90 -8.03 -18.62 -3.08
N ALA A 91 -7.51 -19.64 -3.77
CA ALA A 91 -6.38 -20.41 -3.27
C ALA A 91 -5.07 -19.60 -3.19
N LEU A 92 -4.88 -18.62 -4.09
CA LEU A 92 -3.70 -17.76 -4.11
C LEU A 92 -3.80 -16.63 -3.07
N ALA A 93 -5.00 -16.07 -2.84
CA ALA A 93 -5.21 -15.00 -1.87
C ALA A 93 -4.86 -15.40 -0.42
N VAL A 94 -5.13 -16.66 -0.04
CA VAL A 94 -4.85 -17.19 1.31
C VAL A 94 -3.34 -17.15 1.65
N LEU A 95 -2.45 -17.23 0.65
CA LEU A 95 -1.01 -17.25 0.87
C LEU A 95 -0.40 -15.87 1.19
N SER A 96 -1.16 -14.79 1.01
CA SER A 96 -0.71 -13.41 1.20
C SER A 96 -1.55 -12.64 2.22
N ALA A 97 -2.41 -13.33 2.98
CA ALA A 97 -3.26 -12.70 3.98
C ALA A 97 -2.43 -12.21 5.19
N PRO A 98 -2.65 -10.96 5.66
CA PRO A 98 -1.96 -10.42 6.83
C PRO A 98 -2.32 -11.20 8.09
N LYS A 99 -1.40 -11.23 9.05
CA LYS A 99 -1.55 -11.90 10.35
C LYS A 99 -1.55 -10.89 11.49
N ALA A 100 -2.25 -11.23 12.56
CA ALA A 100 -2.28 -10.50 13.81
C ALA A 100 -1.75 -11.38 14.94
N ARG A 101 -1.04 -10.78 15.88
CA ARG A 101 -0.50 -11.47 17.05
C ARG A 101 -1.43 -11.29 18.25
N VAL A 102 -2.05 -12.38 18.69
CA VAL A 102 -3.01 -12.38 19.79
C VAL A 102 -2.50 -13.19 20.97
N VAL A 103 -2.93 -12.84 22.17
CA VAL A 103 -2.65 -13.57 23.40
C VAL A 103 -3.90 -14.36 23.79
N ARG A 104 -3.78 -15.70 23.81
CA ARG A 104 -4.84 -16.61 24.24
C ARG A 104 -4.29 -17.61 25.24
N ASP A 105 -5.02 -17.84 26.33
CA ASP A 105 -4.60 -18.76 27.41
C ASP A 105 -3.14 -18.52 27.90
N GLY A 106 -2.69 -17.26 27.90
CA GLY A 106 -1.34 -16.83 28.28
C GLY A 106 -0.24 -17.03 27.23
N ALA A 107 -0.58 -17.59 26.07
CA ALA A 107 0.36 -17.82 24.97
C ALA A 107 0.11 -16.84 23.82
N THR A 108 1.19 -16.32 23.26
CA THR A 108 1.16 -15.48 22.08
C THR A 108 1.12 -16.34 20.81
N ILE A 109 0.09 -16.15 19.98
CA ILE A 109 -0.11 -16.90 18.73
C ILE A 109 -0.40 -15.94 17.57
N ASP A 110 0.05 -16.28 16.36
CA ASP A 110 -0.28 -15.53 15.15
C ASP A 110 -1.54 -16.13 14.50
N VAL A 111 -2.56 -15.30 14.29
CA VAL A 111 -3.84 -15.67 13.67
C VAL A 111 -4.10 -14.79 12.43
N GLY A 112 -5.03 -15.18 11.56
CA GLY A 112 -5.46 -14.30 10.47
C GLY A 112 -6.11 -13.03 11.02
N VAL A 113 -5.99 -11.89 10.34
CA VAL A 113 -6.66 -10.64 10.77
C VAL A 113 -8.18 -10.83 10.90
N SER A 114 -8.79 -11.66 10.06
CA SER A 114 -10.22 -12.00 10.10
C SER A 114 -10.62 -12.93 11.26
N GLU A 115 -9.63 -13.52 11.93
CA GLU A 115 -9.82 -14.45 13.04
C GLU A 115 -9.82 -13.76 14.42
N VAL A 116 -9.55 -12.45 14.43
CA VAL A 116 -9.56 -11.60 15.61
C VAL A 116 -11.01 -11.40 16.09
N VAL A 117 -11.24 -11.49 17.39
CA VAL A 117 -12.57 -11.31 18.02
C VAL A 117 -12.63 -10.06 18.91
N ALA A 118 -13.84 -9.64 19.27
CA ALA A 118 -14.04 -8.52 20.19
C ALA A 118 -13.41 -8.81 21.57
N ASP A 119 -12.90 -7.77 22.24
CA ASP A 119 -12.24 -7.87 23.55
C ASP A 119 -10.96 -8.72 23.57
N GLU A 120 -10.42 -9.09 22.40
CA GLU A 120 -9.20 -9.88 22.30
C GLU A 120 -7.98 -9.06 22.70
N LEU A 121 -7.01 -9.69 23.37
CA LEU A 121 -5.75 -9.07 23.75
C LEU A 121 -4.74 -9.30 22.62
N LEU A 122 -4.23 -8.22 22.04
CA LEU A 122 -3.26 -8.24 20.95
C LEU A 122 -1.91 -7.70 21.44
N GLU A 123 -0.82 -8.22 20.88
CA GLU A 123 0.55 -7.78 21.15
C GLU A 123 1.07 -6.95 19.97
N LEU A 124 1.71 -5.83 20.28
CA LEU A 124 2.28 -4.87 19.35
C LEU A 124 3.80 -4.79 19.53
N ARG A 125 4.53 -4.89 18.43
CA ARG A 125 5.98 -4.68 18.33
C ARG A 125 6.31 -3.67 17.24
N PRO A 126 7.52 -3.10 17.21
CA PRO A 126 7.93 -2.19 16.14
C PRO A 126 7.74 -2.85 14.77
N GLY A 127 7.07 -2.12 13.86
CA GLY A 127 6.71 -2.59 12.53
C GLY A 127 5.36 -3.31 12.43
N ASP A 128 4.73 -3.70 13.55
CA ASP A 128 3.39 -4.28 13.52
C ASP A 128 2.34 -3.21 13.18
N GLN A 129 1.35 -3.61 12.37
CA GLN A 129 0.16 -2.80 12.12
C GLN A 129 -0.89 -3.03 13.21
N VAL A 130 -1.54 -1.96 13.65
CA VAL A 130 -2.74 -2.04 14.48
C VAL A 130 -3.90 -2.50 13.60
N VAL A 131 -4.37 -3.74 13.80
CA VAL A 131 -5.34 -4.39 12.89
C VAL A 131 -6.80 -4.04 13.20
N VAL A 132 -7.10 -3.71 14.46
CA VAL A 132 -8.44 -3.35 14.96
C VAL A 132 -8.29 -2.23 15.98
N ASP A 133 -9.32 -1.41 16.16
CA ASP A 133 -9.24 -0.32 17.14
C ASP A 133 -9.28 -0.90 18.55
N GLY A 134 -8.54 -0.28 19.46
CA GLY A 134 -8.50 -0.78 20.81
C GLY A 134 -7.92 0.17 21.83
N LYS A 135 -7.86 -0.33 23.06
CA LYS A 135 -7.34 0.40 24.21
C LYS A 135 -6.06 -0.26 24.70
N VAL A 136 -5.00 0.52 24.82
CA VAL A 136 -3.70 0.05 25.31
C VAL A 136 -3.87 -0.47 26.72
N ALA A 137 -3.47 -1.72 26.93
CA ALA A 137 -3.47 -2.38 28.23
C ALA A 137 -2.13 -2.19 28.94
N THR A 138 -1.02 -2.27 28.19
CA THR A 138 0.34 -2.04 28.68
C THR A 138 1.19 -1.42 27.58
N ALA A 139 1.91 -0.35 27.89
CA ALA A 139 2.87 0.31 27.00
C ALA A 139 4.27 0.36 27.62
N ALA A 140 5.29 0.10 26.80
CA ALA A 140 6.69 0.28 27.13
C ALA A 140 7.33 1.12 26.00
N GLY A 141 7.31 2.44 26.18
CA GLY A 141 7.78 3.40 25.18
C GLY A 141 7.07 3.29 23.84
N LEU A 142 5.78 2.93 23.85
CA LEU A 142 5.00 2.63 22.64
C LEU A 142 4.71 3.92 21.87
N GLU A 143 5.36 4.10 20.73
CA GLU A 143 5.08 5.18 19.78
C GLU A 143 4.34 4.59 18.57
N VAL A 144 3.21 5.21 18.21
CA VAL A 144 2.36 4.77 17.11
C VAL A 144 2.25 5.88 16.07
N ASP A 145 2.56 5.55 14.81
CA ASP A 145 2.34 6.42 13.66
C ASP A 145 0.87 6.37 13.26
N GLU A 146 0.16 7.47 13.54
CA GLU A 146 -1.22 7.70 13.15
C GLU A 146 -1.33 8.70 11.98
N SER A 147 -0.22 9.05 11.31
CA SER A 147 -0.16 10.02 10.20
C SER A 147 -1.12 9.64 9.07
N LEU A 148 -1.19 8.34 8.87
CA LEU A 148 -2.06 7.60 7.98
C LEU A 148 -3.56 7.87 8.16
N LEU A 149 -3.98 8.23 9.37
CA LEU A 149 -5.39 8.39 9.74
C LEU A 149 -5.74 9.84 10.10
N THR A 150 -4.77 10.58 10.62
CA THR A 150 -4.93 11.92 11.20
C THR A 150 -4.25 13.01 10.37
N GLY A 151 -3.31 12.65 9.50
CA GLY A 151 -2.47 13.58 8.75
C GLY A 151 -1.28 14.15 9.52
N GLU A 152 -1.18 13.88 10.83
CA GLU A 152 -0.09 14.38 11.68
C GLU A 152 1.15 13.48 11.52
N SER A 153 2.27 14.04 11.07
CA SER A 153 3.47 13.26 10.68
C SER A 153 4.32 12.78 11.85
N ASP A 154 4.12 13.33 13.04
CA ASP A 154 4.90 12.96 14.23
C ASP A 154 4.24 11.75 14.92
N PRO A 155 5.00 10.68 15.22
CA PRO A 155 4.50 9.54 15.99
C PRO A 155 3.93 9.96 17.34
N VAL A 156 2.82 9.35 17.73
CA VAL A 156 2.12 9.65 18.97
C VAL A 156 2.56 8.67 20.06
N ASP A 157 3.08 9.19 21.16
CA ASP A 157 3.34 8.42 22.39
C ASP A 157 2.03 7.88 22.97
N LYS A 158 1.99 6.57 23.24
CA LYS A 158 0.83 5.88 23.82
C LYS A 158 1.18 5.34 25.20
N ASN A 159 0.33 5.65 26.17
CA ASN A 159 0.40 5.16 27.54
C ASN A 159 -0.72 4.15 27.82
N ASP A 160 -0.63 3.51 28.98
CA ASP A 160 -1.66 2.61 29.49
C ASP A 160 -3.02 3.32 29.53
N GLY A 161 -3.99 2.74 28.81
CA GLY A 161 -5.34 3.26 28.70
C GLY A 161 -5.60 4.21 27.53
N ASP A 162 -4.58 4.57 26.75
CA ASP A 162 -4.78 5.34 25.53
C ASP A 162 -5.42 4.51 24.41
N VAL A 163 -5.99 5.18 23.42
CA VAL A 163 -6.62 4.53 22.25
C VAL A 163 -5.60 4.36 21.14
N VAL A 164 -5.63 3.20 20.50
CA VAL A 164 -4.94 2.90 19.25
C VAL A 164 -5.96 2.64 18.15
N LEU A 165 -5.70 3.21 16.98
CA LEU A 165 -6.61 3.13 15.83
C LEU A 165 -6.10 2.09 14.82
N SER A 166 -7.04 1.35 14.24
CA SER A 166 -6.74 0.41 13.15
C SER A 166 -6.18 1.15 11.94
N GLY A 167 -5.15 0.58 11.31
CA GLY A 167 -4.42 1.19 10.20
C GLY A 167 -3.13 1.90 10.62
N SER A 168 -2.96 2.23 11.90
CA SER A 168 -1.71 2.80 12.44
C SER A 168 -0.59 1.77 12.55
N PHE A 169 0.66 2.23 12.62
CA PHE A 169 1.84 1.35 12.74
C PHE A 169 2.66 1.67 13.98
N VAL A 170 3.23 0.64 14.59
CA VAL A 170 4.13 0.84 15.73
C VAL A 170 5.51 1.27 15.22
N VAL A 171 5.96 2.45 15.63
CA VAL A 171 7.26 3.00 15.23
C VAL A 171 8.36 2.55 16.18
N ALA A 172 8.06 2.62 17.49
CA ALA A 172 9.01 2.31 18.54
C ALA A 172 8.31 1.74 19.78
N GLY A 173 9.09 1.08 20.62
CA GLY A 173 8.63 0.44 21.85
C GLY A 173 7.75 -0.78 21.60
N SER A 174 7.05 -1.21 22.64
CA SER A 174 6.17 -2.38 22.57
C SER A 174 4.97 -2.20 23.48
N GLY A 175 3.90 -2.95 23.22
CA GLY A 175 2.73 -2.90 24.06
C GLY A 175 1.73 -4.00 23.79
N ARG A 176 0.66 -4.00 24.58
CA ARG A 176 -0.51 -4.85 24.37
C ARG A 176 -1.74 -3.98 24.41
N TYR A 177 -2.75 -4.33 23.63
CA TYR A 177 -4.01 -3.60 23.59
C TYR A 177 -5.19 -4.56 23.47
N ILE A 178 -6.34 -4.12 23.95
CA ILE A 178 -7.59 -4.88 23.89
C ILE A 178 -8.43 -4.35 22.73
N ALA A 179 -8.89 -5.24 21.86
CA ALA A 179 -9.78 -4.91 20.76
C ALA A 179 -11.11 -4.34 21.29
N THR A 180 -11.45 -3.12 20.89
CA THR A 180 -12.70 -2.44 21.28
C THR A 180 -13.66 -2.29 20.12
N ALA A 181 -13.16 -2.11 18.89
CA ALA A 181 -13.98 -2.04 17.69
C ALA A 181 -13.35 -2.90 16.58
N ILE A 182 -14.17 -3.76 15.99
CA ILE A 182 -13.78 -4.76 14.99
C ILE A 182 -14.70 -4.69 13.77
N GLY A 183 -14.26 -5.23 12.64
CA GLY A 183 -15.04 -5.28 11.40
C GLY A 183 -15.43 -3.87 10.94
N THR A 184 -16.68 -3.69 10.56
CA THR A 184 -17.23 -2.38 10.15
C THR A 184 -17.26 -1.33 11.27
N GLY A 185 -17.08 -1.74 12.52
CA GLY A 185 -17.01 -0.82 13.66
C GLY A 185 -15.66 -0.12 13.81
N SER A 186 -14.61 -0.57 13.12
CA SER A 186 -13.28 0.02 13.23
C SER A 186 -13.16 1.33 12.44
N TYR A 187 -12.24 2.21 12.87
CA TYR A 187 -11.97 3.48 12.25
C TYR A 187 -11.51 3.30 10.79
N ALA A 188 -10.58 2.38 10.53
CA ALA A 188 -10.12 2.07 9.17
C ALA A 188 -11.26 1.58 8.27
N ALA A 189 -12.17 0.74 8.78
CA ALA A 189 -13.29 0.24 8.00
C ALA A 189 -14.29 1.35 7.67
N ASN A 190 -14.57 2.26 8.60
CA ASN A 190 -15.43 3.42 8.35
C ASN A 190 -14.81 4.37 7.32
N LEU A 191 -13.52 4.64 7.44
CA LEU A 191 -12.78 5.46 6.46
C LEU A 191 -12.80 4.80 5.07
N ALA A 192 -12.63 3.48 5.00
CA ALA A 192 -12.69 2.71 3.75
C ALA A 192 -14.11 2.68 3.13
N GLU A 193 -15.17 2.59 3.93
CA GLU A 193 -16.56 2.63 3.45
C GLU A 193 -16.97 4.03 2.98
N GLU A 194 -16.51 5.08 3.66
CA GLU A 194 -16.71 6.45 3.21
C GLU A 194 -15.95 6.71 1.90
N ALA A 195 -14.77 6.08 1.74
CA ALA A 195 -14.03 6.08 0.49
C ALA A 195 -14.72 5.25 -0.63
N ARG A 196 -15.37 4.12 -0.35
CA ARG A 196 -16.06 3.28 -1.35
C ARG A 196 -17.21 3.97 -2.10
N ARG A 197 -17.65 5.16 -1.69
CA ARG A 197 -18.73 5.91 -2.34
C ARG A 197 -18.35 6.57 -3.68
N PHE A 198 -17.14 6.39 -4.20
CA PHE A 198 -16.70 6.98 -5.47
C PHE A 198 -16.15 5.96 -6.47
N ASP A 199 -16.24 6.33 -7.74
CA ASP A 199 -16.42 5.52 -8.97
C ASP A 199 -15.68 4.18 -9.09
N LEU A 200 -16.41 3.18 -9.59
CA LEU A 200 -15.86 1.92 -10.10
C LEU A 200 -15.01 2.18 -11.34
N ALA A 201 -13.82 1.57 -11.44
CA ALA A 201 -12.94 1.76 -12.58
C ALA A 201 -13.61 1.39 -13.91
N ASN A 202 -13.58 2.31 -14.87
CA ASN A 202 -14.22 2.14 -16.17
C ASN A 202 -13.35 1.25 -17.08
N SER A 203 -13.80 0.03 -17.40
CA SER A 203 -13.15 -0.80 -18.43
C SER A 203 -13.58 -0.36 -19.83
N GLU A 204 -12.60 0.12 -20.60
CA GLU A 204 -12.78 0.52 -21.99
C GLU A 204 -13.05 -0.69 -22.92
N LEU A 205 -12.45 -1.85 -22.67
CA LEU A 205 -12.76 -3.10 -23.38
C LEU A 205 -14.21 -3.51 -23.14
N ARG A 206 -14.68 -3.45 -21.89
CA ARG A 206 -16.08 -3.72 -21.56
C ARG A 206 -17.02 -2.71 -22.22
N SER A 207 -16.68 -1.42 -22.15
CA SER A 207 -17.40 -0.34 -22.85
C SER A 207 -17.44 -0.57 -24.36
N GLY A 208 -16.34 -1.04 -24.96
CA GLY A 208 -16.25 -1.41 -26.37
C GLY A 208 -17.16 -2.58 -26.74
N VAL A 209 -17.17 -3.65 -25.93
CA VAL A 209 -18.09 -4.78 -26.11
C VAL A 209 -19.53 -4.33 -25.97
N ASP A 210 -19.84 -3.51 -24.96
CA ASP A 210 -21.18 -2.97 -24.73
C ASP A 210 -21.64 -2.08 -25.90
N LYS A 211 -20.73 -1.29 -26.50
CA LYS A 211 -21.00 -0.53 -27.74
C LYS A 211 -21.36 -1.48 -28.89
N VAL A 212 -20.58 -2.56 -29.10
CA VAL A 212 -20.87 -3.58 -30.14
C VAL A 212 -22.23 -4.23 -29.88
N LEU A 213 -22.50 -4.67 -28.66
CA LEU A 213 -23.78 -5.28 -28.27
C LEU A 213 -24.96 -4.33 -28.47
N ARG A 214 -24.79 -3.04 -28.16
CA ARG A 214 -25.80 -2.00 -28.38
C ARG A 214 -26.11 -1.83 -29.87
N TRP A 215 -25.09 -1.78 -30.71
CA TRP A 215 -25.26 -1.73 -32.17
C TRP A 215 -25.94 -2.99 -32.73
N LEU A 216 -25.55 -4.18 -32.27
CA LEU A 216 -26.21 -5.43 -32.66
C LEU A 216 -27.70 -5.43 -32.28
N THR A 217 -28.01 -5.00 -31.06
CA THR A 217 -29.40 -4.90 -30.57
C THR A 217 -30.21 -3.88 -31.37
N LEU A 218 -29.56 -2.84 -31.90
CA LEU A 218 -30.20 -1.83 -32.74
C LEU A 218 -30.38 -2.28 -34.21
N ILE A 219 -29.42 -3.02 -34.77
CA ILE A 219 -29.36 -3.39 -36.19
C ILE A 219 -30.13 -4.68 -36.49
N ILE A 220 -30.03 -5.69 -35.61
CA ILE A 220 -30.62 -7.01 -35.85
C ILE A 220 -32.15 -6.93 -35.99
N PRO A 221 -32.91 -6.25 -35.09
CA PRO A 221 -34.37 -6.18 -35.22
C PRO A 221 -34.88 -5.56 -36.53
N PRO A 222 -34.41 -4.39 -37.01
CA PRO A 222 -34.86 -3.84 -38.28
C PRO A 222 -34.42 -4.69 -39.47
N ALA A 223 -33.22 -5.26 -39.45
CA ALA A 223 -32.76 -6.17 -40.52
C ALA A 223 -33.62 -7.44 -40.58
N ALA A 224 -33.91 -8.05 -39.43
CA ALA A 224 -34.80 -9.20 -39.32
C ALA A 224 -36.23 -8.84 -39.74
N GLY A 225 -36.75 -7.68 -39.35
CA GLY A 225 -38.06 -7.19 -39.76
C GLY A 225 -38.17 -6.99 -41.27
N LEU A 226 -37.15 -6.39 -41.90
CA LEU A 226 -37.10 -6.21 -43.35
C LEU A 226 -37.01 -7.54 -44.09
N LEU A 227 -36.21 -8.49 -43.58
CA LEU A 227 -36.13 -9.84 -44.12
C LEU A 227 -37.47 -10.58 -44.00
N LEU A 228 -38.14 -10.46 -42.85
CA LEU A 228 -39.46 -11.04 -42.62
C LEU A 228 -40.48 -10.50 -43.61
N LEU A 229 -40.55 -9.17 -43.80
CA LEU A 229 -41.45 -8.56 -44.79
C LEU A 229 -41.20 -9.09 -46.21
N ARG A 230 -39.94 -9.24 -46.60
CA ARG A 230 -39.58 -9.84 -47.89
C ARG A 230 -40.02 -11.30 -47.99
N LEU A 231 -39.78 -12.09 -46.95
CA LEU A 231 -40.13 -13.52 -46.93
C LEU A 231 -41.64 -13.75 -46.84
N LEU A 232 -42.40 -12.85 -46.20
CA LEU A 232 -43.87 -12.91 -46.19
C LEU A 232 -44.49 -12.72 -47.58
N VAL A 233 -43.77 -12.10 -48.51
CA VAL A 233 -44.19 -11.96 -49.92
C VAL A 233 -43.75 -13.15 -50.77
N THR A 234 -42.69 -13.85 -50.35
CA THR A 234 -42.05 -14.92 -51.16
C THR A 234 -42.54 -16.31 -50.76
N GLU A 235 -42.79 -16.53 -49.47
CA GLU A 235 -43.20 -17.82 -48.90
C GLU A 235 -44.72 -17.90 -48.76
N ASP A 236 -45.28 -19.08 -48.99
CA ASP A 236 -46.74 -19.31 -48.90
C ASP A 236 -47.28 -19.25 -47.46
N ARG A 237 -46.40 -19.47 -46.48
CA ARG A 237 -46.75 -19.58 -45.05
C ARG A 237 -45.92 -18.61 -44.23
N TRP A 238 -46.58 -17.84 -43.37
CA TRP A 238 -45.91 -16.93 -42.44
C TRP A 238 -44.95 -17.65 -41.48
N GLN A 239 -45.23 -18.93 -41.18
CA GLN A 239 -44.35 -19.76 -40.38
C GLN A 239 -43.00 -19.97 -41.08
N ASP A 240 -42.99 -20.29 -42.38
CA ASP A 240 -41.77 -20.51 -43.15
C ASP A 240 -40.97 -19.21 -43.32
N ALA A 241 -41.66 -18.08 -43.50
CA ALA A 241 -41.04 -16.76 -43.49
C ALA A 241 -40.38 -16.42 -42.13
N LEU A 242 -41.05 -16.73 -41.01
CA LEU A 242 -40.52 -16.52 -39.67
C LEU A 242 -39.33 -17.46 -39.39
N ARG A 243 -39.41 -18.72 -39.83
CA ARG A 243 -38.32 -19.70 -39.74
C ARG A 243 -37.06 -19.22 -40.44
N GLY A 244 -37.17 -18.75 -41.68
CA GLY A 244 -36.03 -18.20 -42.43
C GLY A 244 -35.45 -16.93 -41.78
N THR A 245 -36.32 -16.08 -41.23
CA THR A 245 -35.90 -14.87 -40.51
C THR A 245 -35.13 -15.20 -39.23
N VAL A 246 -35.64 -16.13 -38.42
CA VAL A 246 -34.97 -16.59 -37.19
C VAL A 246 -33.61 -17.22 -37.52
N ALA A 247 -33.53 -18.06 -38.55
CA ALA A 247 -32.26 -18.67 -38.96
C ALA A 247 -31.20 -17.63 -39.34
N ALA A 248 -31.58 -16.59 -40.09
CA ALA A 248 -30.69 -15.49 -40.44
C ALA A 248 -30.30 -14.65 -39.21
N ALA A 249 -31.26 -14.34 -38.33
CA ALA A 249 -31.01 -13.56 -37.13
C ALA A 249 -30.05 -14.29 -36.17
N VAL A 250 -30.23 -15.60 -35.95
CA VAL A 250 -29.33 -16.43 -35.15
C VAL A 250 -27.90 -16.41 -35.73
N ALA A 251 -27.74 -16.51 -37.05
CA ALA A 251 -26.43 -16.48 -37.69
C ALA A 251 -25.69 -15.13 -37.54
N MET A 252 -26.40 -14.04 -37.21
CA MET A 252 -25.82 -12.70 -37.03
C MET A 252 -25.33 -12.45 -35.58
N VAL A 253 -25.65 -13.32 -34.62
CA VAL A 253 -25.32 -13.11 -33.21
C VAL A 253 -23.93 -13.69 -32.89
N PRO A 254 -22.96 -12.88 -32.43
CA PRO A 254 -21.62 -13.37 -32.10
C PRO A 254 -21.59 -13.97 -30.69
N ASP A 255 -22.08 -15.19 -30.57
CA ASP A 255 -22.31 -15.89 -29.30
C ASP A 255 -21.07 -16.01 -28.39
N GLY A 256 -19.87 -16.02 -28.98
CA GLY A 256 -18.61 -16.18 -28.23
C GLY A 256 -18.02 -14.88 -27.66
N LEU A 257 -18.50 -13.70 -28.08
CA LEU A 257 -17.80 -12.43 -27.81
C LEU A 257 -17.71 -12.11 -26.31
N VAL A 258 -18.83 -12.18 -25.60
CA VAL A 258 -18.91 -11.84 -24.16
C VAL A 258 -18.15 -12.86 -23.29
N LEU A 259 -18.18 -14.13 -23.70
CA LEU A 259 -17.44 -15.20 -23.03
C LEU A 259 -15.94 -15.00 -23.17
N LEU A 260 -15.45 -14.75 -24.39
CA LEU A 260 -14.03 -14.60 -24.68
C LEU A 260 -13.40 -13.40 -23.97
N THR A 261 -14.14 -12.29 -23.84
CA THR A 261 -13.64 -11.10 -23.14
C THR A 261 -13.52 -11.36 -21.64
N SER A 262 -14.56 -11.93 -21.03
CA SER A 262 -14.57 -12.31 -19.61
C SER A 262 -13.46 -13.32 -19.30
N LEU A 263 -13.25 -14.31 -20.16
CA LEU A 263 -12.21 -15.32 -20.01
C LEU A 263 -10.80 -14.72 -20.16
N SER A 264 -10.60 -13.81 -21.11
CA SER A 264 -9.30 -13.13 -21.29
C SER A 264 -8.88 -12.35 -20.04
N PHE A 265 -9.80 -11.60 -19.41
CA PHE A 265 -9.53 -10.89 -18.15
C PHE A 265 -9.17 -11.86 -17.03
N ILE A 266 -9.97 -12.90 -16.86
CA ILE A 266 -9.74 -13.94 -15.86
C ILE A 266 -8.35 -14.58 -16.01
N VAL A 267 -7.96 -14.94 -17.24
CA VAL A 267 -6.66 -15.54 -17.51
C VAL A 267 -5.54 -14.55 -17.18
N GLY A 268 -5.72 -13.26 -17.49
CA GLY A 268 -4.79 -12.20 -17.10
C GLY A 268 -4.64 -12.07 -15.58
N VAL A 269 -5.74 -12.11 -14.82
CA VAL A 269 -5.68 -12.01 -13.35
C VAL A 269 -4.96 -13.23 -12.79
N VAL A 270 -5.26 -14.42 -13.29
CA VAL A 270 -4.57 -15.65 -12.87
C VAL A 270 -3.07 -15.60 -13.22
N ALA A 271 -2.71 -15.01 -14.36
CA ALA A 271 -1.31 -14.85 -14.76
C ALA A 271 -0.56 -13.88 -13.82
N LEU A 272 -1.18 -12.77 -13.43
CA LEU A 272 -0.64 -11.83 -12.43
C LEU A 272 -0.53 -12.48 -11.05
N ALA A 273 -1.58 -13.17 -10.61
CA ALA A 273 -1.63 -13.81 -9.29
C ALA A 273 -0.55 -14.89 -9.14
N ARG A 274 -0.24 -15.64 -10.20
CA ARG A 274 0.88 -16.59 -10.23
C ARG A 274 2.25 -15.92 -10.06
N ARG A 275 2.36 -14.63 -10.41
CA ARG A 275 3.55 -13.79 -10.19
C ARG A 275 3.47 -13.00 -8.88
N ARG A 276 2.56 -13.36 -7.96
CA ARG A 276 2.31 -12.70 -6.68
C ARG A 276 1.80 -11.27 -6.79
N ALA A 277 1.21 -10.90 -7.93
CA ALA A 277 0.49 -9.63 -8.09
C ALA A 277 -1.02 -9.89 -8.10
N LEU A 278 -1.74 -9.37 -7.11
CA LEU A 278 -3.19 -9.55 -6.99
C LEU A 278 -3.91 -8.31 -7.54
N ALA A 279 -4.59 -8.46 -8.68
CA ALA A 279 -5.49 -7.43 -9.17
C ALA A 279 -6.79 -7.46 -8.36
N ARG A 280 -7.14 -6.34 -7.72
CA ARG A 280 -8.39 -6.20 -6.96
C ARG A 280 -9.61 -6.13 -7.89
N GLU A 281 -9.43 -5.61 -9.10
CA GLU A 281 -10.47 -5.48 -10.11
C GLU A 281 -10.06 -6.13 -11.44
N LEU A 282 -11.05 -6.65 -12.19
CA LEU A 282 -10.80 -7.22 -13.53
C LEU A 282 -10.29 -6.17 -14.52
N ALA A 283 -10.69 -4.90 -14.35
CA ALA A 283 -10.30 -3.78 -15.19
C ALA A 283 -8.82 -3.38 -14.99
N SER A 284 -8.20 -3.71 -13.85
CA SER A 284 -6.82 -3.32 -13.54
C SER A 284 -5.80 -3.82 -14.57
N ILE A 285 -6.05 -4.95 -15.24
CA ILE A 285 -5.17 -5.46 -16.31
C ILE A 285 -5.19 -4.56 -17.54
N GLU A 286 -6.38 -4.07 -17.89
CA GLU A 286 -6.52 -3.14 -19.02
C GLU A 286 -5.89 -1.79 -18.68
N LEU A 287 -6.11 -1.31 -17.45
CA LEU A 287 -5.55 -0.05 -16.98
C LEU A 287 -4.03 -0.10 -16.96
N LEU A 288 -3.43 -1.19 -16.44
CA LEU A 288 -1.98 -1.41 -16.47
C LEU A 288 -1.38 -1.31 -17.89
N ALA A 289 -2.11 -1.77 -18.91
CA ALA A 289 -1.65 -1.70 -20.30
C ALA A 289 -1.76 -0.29 -20.91
N ARG A 290 -2.46 0.65 -20.26
CA ARG A 290 -2.71 2.02 -20.72
C ARG A 290 -1.95 3.06 -19.93
N VAL A 291 -1.41 2.71 -18.74
CA VAL A 291 -0.61 3.60 -17.92
C VAL A 291 0.49 4.24 -18.77
N ASP A 292 0.50 5.57 -18.80
CA ASP A 292 1.55 6.35 -19.44
C ASP A 292 2.35 7.18 -18.43
N THR A 293 1.84 7.32 -17.20
CA THR A 293 2.46 8.08 -16.12
C THR A 293 2.47 7.22 -14.85
N LEU A 294 3.64 7.03 -14.26
CA LEU A 294 3.83 6.22 -13.05
C LEU A 294 4.27 7.12 -11.89
N CYS A 295 3.38 7.34 -10.94
CA CYS A 295 3.64 8.02 -9.68
C CYS A 295 4.13 7.01 -8.63
N LEU A 296 5.38 7.14 -8.23
CA LEU A 296 6.05 6.29 -7.24
C LEU A 296 6.14 7.04 -5.92
N ASP A 297 5.66 6.43 -4.83
CA ASP A 297 6.15 6.82 -3.51
C ASP A 297 7.62 6.41 -3.35
N LYS A 298 8.35 7.13 -2.49
CA LYS A 298 9.76 6.81 -2.23
C LYS A 298 9.88 5.65 -1.23
N THR A 299 9.19 5.74 -0.10
CA THR A 299 9.34 4.81 1.03
C THR A 299 8.64 3.50 0.67
N GLY A 300 9.30 2.37 0.92
CA GLY A 300 8.74 1.02 0.70
C GLY A 300 8.46 0.61 -0.76
N THR A 301 8.44 1.57 -1.69
CA THR A 301 8.26 1.36 -3.13
C THR A 301 9.61 1.33 -3.84
N ILE A 302 10.35 2.45 -3.85
CA ILE A 302 11.72 2.53 -4.42
C ILE A 302 12.74 1.99 -3.41
N THR A 303 12.55 2.33 -2.14
CA THR A 303 13.39 1.87 -1.03
C THR A 303 12.78 0.64 -0.37
N THR A 304 13.58 -0.13 0.37
CA THR A 304 13.07 -1.26 1.18
C THR A 304 12.33 -0.78 2.43
N GLY A 305 12.35 0.53 2.73
CA GLY A 305 11.94 1.09 4.01
C GLY A 305 12.98 0.90 5.12
N GLU A 306 14.04 0.14 4.86
CA GLU A 306 15.13 -0.07 5.81
C GLU A 306 16.20 1.01 5.67
N ILE A 307 16.70 1.45 6.82
CA ILE A 307 17.80 2.40 6.92
C ILE A 307 19.10 1.62 6.83
N ALA A 308 20.05 2.07 6.01
CA ALA A 308 21.40 1.55 5.95
C ALA A 308 22.38 2.53 6.61
N TYR A 309 23.41 1.96 7.24
CA TYR A 309 24.57 2.71 7.69
C TYR A 309 25.48 3.00 6.49
N ALA A 310 25.65 4.29 6.17
CA ALA A 310 26.42 4.75 5.02
C ALA A 310 27.88 5.10 5.40
N GLY A 311 28.14 5.40 6.68
CA GLY A 311 29.48 5.73 7.15
C GLY A 311 29.48 6.63 8.38
N LEU A 312 30.68 7.04 8.77
CA LEU A 312 30.94 7.92 9.90
C LEU A 312 32.05 8.90 9.50
N GLU A 313 31.90 10.16 9.91
CA GLU A 313 32.92 11.21 9.76
C GLU A 313 33.31 11.72 11.15
N ALA A 314 34.53 11.42 11.63
CA ALA A 314 35.01 11.94 12.91
C ALA A 314 35.14 13.47 12.91
N LEU A 315 34.87 14.08 14.06
CA LEU A 315 34.93 15.50 14.30
C LEU A 315 36.02 15.82 15.34
N GLY A 316 36.73 16.92 15.14
CA GLY A 316 37.79 17.36 16.06
C GLY A 316 39.03 16.47 15.99
N SER A 317 39.51 15.99 17.14
CA SER A 317 40.76 15.24 17.26
C SER A 317 40.58 13.74 17.53
N ILE A 318 39.35 13.23 17.51
CA ILE A 318 39.08 11.80 17.71
C ILE A 318 39.37 11.01 16.43
N THR A 319 39.78 9.76 16.57
CA THR A 319 39.96 8.87 15.42
C THR A 319 38.63 8.25 15.00
N ASP A 320 38.48 7.92 13.71
CA ASP A 320 37.29 7.20 13.22
C ASP A 320 37.06 5.89 13.98
N SER A 321 38.13 5.20 14.40
CA SER A 321 38.03 3.95 15.17
C SER A 321 37.44 4.16 16.56
N ASP A 322 37.85 5.21 17.27
CA ASP A 322 37.34 5.50 18.61
C ASP A 322 35.89 6.01 18.56
N ALA A 323 35.57 6.81 17.54
CA ALA A 323 34.21 7.25 17.27
C ALA A 323 33.28 6.08 16.91
N ALA A 324 33.75 5.17 16.05
CA ALA A 324 33.00 3.95 15.69
C ALA A 324 32.75 3.05 16.90
N ALA A 325 33.72 2.91 17.83
CA ALA A 325 33.54 2.16 19.06
C ALA A 325 32.43 2.79 19.94
N ALA A 326 32.43 4.12 20.10
CA ALA A 326 31.40 4.81 20.88
C ALA A 326 29.99 4.66 20.28
N VAL A 327 29.87 4.78 18.97
CA VAL A 327 28.59 4.63 18.26
C VAL A 327 28.12 3.16 18.27
N GLY A 328 29.03 2.21 18.10
CA GLY A 328 28.74 0.78 18.21
C GLY A 328 28.23 0.39 19.60
N ALA A 329 28.85 0.92 20.66
CA ALA A 329 28.38 0.72 22.04
C ALA A 329 26.98 1.31 22.26
N LEU A 330 26.71 2.54 21.77
CA LEU A 330 25.39 3.16 21.85
C LEU A 330 24.32 2.31 21.17
N ALA A 331 24.60 1.81 19.97
CA ALA A 331 23.68 0.99 19.21
C ALA A 331 23.39 -0.38 19.87
N ALA A 332 24.40 -0.99 20.51
CA ALA A 332 24.26 -2.26 21.22
C ALA A 332 23.58 -2.12 22.60
N SER A 333 23.51 -0.90 23.15
CA SER A 333 23.01 -0.67 24.51
C SER A 333 21.49 -0.67 24.65
N ASP A 334 20.75 -0.45 23.56
CA ASP A 334 19.29 -0.41 23.59
C ASP A 334 18.69 -1.83 23.50
N PRO A 335 17.88 -2.28 24.48
CA PRO A 335 17.26 -3.61 24.47
C PRO A 335 16.16 -3.77 23.41
N SER A 336 15.67 -2.68 22.81
CA SER A 336 14.66 -2.69 21.75
C SER A 336 15.03 -1.65 20.68
N PRO A 337 16.12 -1.89 19.93
CA PRO A 337 16.68 -0.90 19.03
C PRO A 337 15.70 -0.56 17.91
N ASN A 338 15.53 0.73 17.65
CA ASN A 338 14.79 1.21 16.49
C ASN A 338 15.53 0.85 15.18
N PRO A 339 14.92 1.03 13.99
CA PRO A 339 15.57 0.69 12.71
C PRO A 339 16.91 1.39 12.49
N THR A 340 17.08 2.61 13.02
CA THR A 340 18.34 3.36 12.92
C THR A 340 19.45 2.71 13.74
N LEU A 341 19.20 2.38 15.01
CA LEU A 341 20.17 1.70 15.86
C LEU A 341 20.48 0.29 15.35
N THR A 342 19.48 -0.41 14.81
CA THR A 342 19.67 -1.73 14.19
C THR A 342 20.61 -1.64 12.98
N ALA A 343 20.44 -0.63 12.11
CA ALA A 343 21.32 -0.39 10.96
C ALA A 343 22.77 -0.15 11.41
N ILE A 344 22.95 0.66 12.46
CA ILE A 344 24.27 0.96 13.02
C ILE A 344 24.89 -0.29 13.65
N ALA A 345 24.15 -1.02 14.50
CA ALA A 345 24.62 -2.23 15.18
C ALA A 345 24.97 -3.37 14.21
N SER A 346 24.32 -3.43 13.04
CA SER A 346 24.66 -4.40 11.99
C SER A 346 26.01 -4.13 11.32
N SER A 347 26.47 -2.87 11.36
CA SER A 347 27.66 -2.41 10.62
C SER A 347 28.85 -2.08 11.52
N LEU A 348 28.62 -1.69 12.77
CA LEU A 348 29.65 -1.34 13.75
C LEU A 348 29.73 -2.39 14.85
N THR A 349 30.95 -2.79 15.21
CA THR A 349 31.20 -3.77 16.27
C THR A 349 30.97 -3.17 17.65
N ASP A 350 30.26 -3.91 18.52
CA ASP A 350 30.18 -3.59 19.94
C ASP A 350 31.57 -3.76 20.60
N PRO A 351 32.15 -2.70 21.21
CA PRO A 351 33.43 -2.81 21.91
C PRO A 351 33.33 -3.55 23.25
N GLY A 352 32.13 -3.95 23.70
CA GLY A 352 31.89 -4.69 24.94
C GLY A 352 31.98 -3.83 26.19
N TRP A 353 31.61 -2.55 26.09
CA TRP A 353 31.60 -1.64 27.24
C TRP A 353 30.46 -1.98 28.20
N GLY A 354 30.73 -1.95 29.51
CA GLY A 354 29.71 -2.25 30.52
C GLY A 354 28.63 -1.17 30.53
N VAL A 355 27.39 -1.54 30.20
CA VAL A 355 26.24 -0.61 30.22
C VAL A 355 25.81 -0.38 31.67
N VAL A 356 25.89 0.87 32.13
CA VAL A 356 25.44 1.27 33.47
C VAL A 356 23.97 1.70 33.41
N GLU A 357 23.64 2.54 32.45
CA GLU A 357 22.32 3.16 32.31
C GLU A 357 22.07 3.55 30.85
N THR A 358 20.84 3.38 30.38
CA THR A 358 20.42 3.71 29.01
C THR A 358 19.11 4.48 29.04
N MET A 359 19.03 5.47 28.16
CA MET A 359 17.81 6.22 27.88
C MET A 359 17.52 6.09 26.38
N PRO A 360 16.40 5.45 26.00
CA PRO A 360 16.06 5.28 24.60
C PRO A 360 15.77 6.63 23.94
N PHE A 361 15.83 6.62 22.60
CA PHE A 361 15.43 7.78 21.81
C PHE A 361 13.98 8.15 22.12
N SER A 362 13.70 9.46 22.18
CA SER A 362 12.34 10.00 22.17
C SER A 362 12.28 11.16 21.19
N SER A 363 11.20 11.24 20.43
CA SER A 363 10.95 12.32 19.47
C SER A 363 10.93 13.70 20.14
N SER A 364 10.47 13.80 21.39
CA SER A 364 10.47 15.04 22.18
C SER A 364 11.88 15.57 22.47
N ARG A 365 12.83 14.67 22.78
CA ARG A 365 14.23 14.99 23.07
C ARG A 365 15.08 15.09 21.81
N LYS A 366 14.78 14.29 20.78
CA LYS A 366 15.56 14.08 19.55
C LYS A 366 16.95 13.48 19.76
N TRP A 367 17.20 12.84 20.91
CA TRP A 367 18.43 12.09 21.18
C TRP A 367 18.18 10.94 22.16
N ALA A 368 19.10 9.97 22.14
CA ALA A 368 19.25 8.88 23.08
C ALA A 368 20.60 9.02 23.80
N SER A 369 20.74 8.40 24.97
CA SER A 369 22.02 8.39 25.70
C SER A 369 22.28 7.08 26.41
N ALA A 370 23.55 6.76 26.58
CA ALA A 370 23.96 5.65 27.42
C ALA A 370 25.25 5.97 28.18
N ARG A 371 25.31 5.45 29.40
CA ARG A 371 26.47 5.55 30.28
C ARG A 371 27.22 4.23 30.29
N PHE A 372 28.52 4.28 30.05
CA PHE A 372 29.38 3.11 29.91
C PHE A 372 30.56 3.11 30.88
N GLU A 373 30.95 1.92 31.30
CA GLU A 373 32.25 1.65 31.91
C GLU A 373 33.28 1.25 30.84
N THR A 374 34.19 2.18 30.51
CA THR A 374 35.27 1.92 29.54
C THR A 374 36.53 1.44 30.28
N GLY A 375 36.62 0.14 30.56
CA GLY A 375 37.78 -0.46 31.25
C GLY A 375 37.97 0.03 32.69
N ASN A 376 39.21 0.28 33.12
CA ASN A 376 39.54 0.80 34.48
C ASN A 376 39.35 2.33 34.63
N GLY A 377 38.68 2.99 33.68
CA GLY A 377 38.47 4.45 33.67
C GLY A 377 37.18 4.88 34.39
N PRO A 378 36.95 6.21 34.50
CA PRO A 378 35.66 6.74 34.96
C PRO A 378 34.52 6.37 33.98
N THR A 379 33.29 6.29 34.49
CA THR A 379 32.09 6.07 33.66
C THR A 379 31.86 7.25 32.72
N ARG A 380 31.54 6.96 31.46
CA ARG A 380 31.36 7.97 30.43
C ARG A 380 29.95 8.05 29.89
N LEU A 381 29.42 9.26 29.71
CA LEU A 381 28.10 9.50 29.14
C LEU A 381 28.19 9.92 27.67
N TYR A 382 27.52 9.16 26.81
CA TYR A 382 27.46 9.42 25.38
C TYR A 382 26.02 9.67 24.93
N HIS A 383 25.86 10.48 23.88
CA HIS A 383 24.57 10.81 23.27
C HIS A 383 24.62 10.56 21.77
N LEU A 384 23.51 10.10 21.21
CA LEU A 384 23.31 9.96 19.76
C LEU A 384 21.96 10.56 19.39
N GLY A 385 21.93 11.45 18.39
CA GLY A 385 20.69 12.15 18.06
C GLY A 385 20.85 13.20 16.98
N ALA A 386 19.85 14.08 16.90
CA ALA A 386 19.77 15.07 15.84
C ALA A 386 20.88 16.15 15.98
N PRO A 387 21.59 16.50 14.88
CA PRO A 387 22.69 17.46 14.93
C PRO A 387 22.28 18.86 15.39
N ASP A 388 21.06 19.31 15.09
CA ASP A 388 20.50 20.60 15.50
C ASP A 388 20.38 20.74 17.02
N VAL A 389 20.14 19.63 17.72
CA VAL A 389 20.08 19.57 19.19
C VAL A 389 21.46 19.33 19.79
N LEU A 390 22.23 18.40 19.22
CA LEU A 390 23.46 17.94 19.84
C LEU A 390 24.70 18.79 19.50
N LEU A 391 24.73 19.56 18.41
CA LEU A 391 25.85 20.47 18.12
C LEU A 391 25.81 21.69 19.04
N PRO A 392 26.84 21.93 19.89
CA PRO A 392 26.91 23.14 20.70
C PRO A 392 26.95 24.41 19.83
N GLU A 393 26.39 25.52 20.31
CA GLU A 393 26.58 26.84 19.69
C GLU A 393 28.07 27.27 19.78
N GLY A 394 28.57 28.01 18.79
CA GLY A 394 29.97 28.47 18.76
C GLY A 394 30.84 27.83 17.67
N GLU A 395 32.03 27.35 18.03
CA GLU A 395 33.17 26.99 17.14
C GLU A 395 32.93 25.85 16.14
N TRP A 396 31.74 25.26 16.08
CA TRP A 396 31.39 24.12 15.22
C TRP A 396 30.70 24.51 13.90
N SER A 397 31.02 25.70 13.35
CA SER A 397 30.43 26.17 12.08
C SER A 397 30.76 25.25 10.90
N THR A 398 31.98 24.71 10.84
CA THR A 398 32.39 23.75 9.81
C THR A 398 31.55 22.47 9.87
N ALA A 399 31.28 21.94 11.07
CA ALA A 399 30.45 20.75 11.23
C ALA A 399 28.99 21.03 10.85
N ARG A 400 28.44 22.21 11.17
CA ARG A 400 27.10 22.62 10.73
C ARG A 400 26.99 22.72 9.20
N ASN A 401 27.99 23.34 8.55
CA ASN A 401 28.03 23.40 7.09
C ASN A 401 28.11 21.99 6.48
N ARG A 402 28.93 21.11 7.07
CA ARG A 402 29.05 19.72 6.62
C ARG A 402 27.75 18.93 6.77
N VAL A 403 27.02 19.12 7.88
CA VAL A 403 25.67 18.54 8.07
C VAL A 403 24.72 19.02 6.99
N ALA A 404 24.75 20.30 6.63
CA ALA A 404 23.91 20.84 5.55
C ALA A 404 24.27 20.24 4.19
N GLU A 405 25.56 20.14 3.85
CA GLU A 405 26.03 19.49 2.61
C GLU A 405 25.56 18.03 2.53
N LEU A 406 25.74 17.26 3.60
CA LEU A 406 25.33 15.86 3.66
C LEU A 406 23.80 15.69 3.58
N ALA A 407 23.05 16.62 4.16
CA ALA A 407 21.59 16.65 4.03
C ALA A 407 21.16 16.99 2.58
N ASP A 408 21.88 17.88 1.90
CA ASP A 408 21.67 18.19 0.48
C ASP A 408 22.05 17.03 -0.46
N GLU A 409 22.98 16.17 -0.03
CA GLU A 409 23.25 14.86 -0.66
C GLU A 409 22.13 13.83 -0.39
N GLY A 410 21.15 14.17 0.44
CA GLY A 410 20.02 13.30 0.80
C GLY A 410 20.36 12.23 1.84
N ARG A 411 21.42 12.44 2.64
CA ARG A 411 21.75 11.56 3.76
C ARG A 411 21.01 12.00 5.02
N ARG A 412 20.61 11.04 5.83
CA ARG A 412 20.16 11.28 7.20
C ARG A 412 21.39 11.33 8.10
N VAL A 413 21.58 12.45 8.78
CA VAL A 413 22.78 12.69 9.61
C VAL A 413 22.40 12.68 11.08
N LEU A 414 23.09 11.88 11.88
CA LEU A 414 23.07 11.96 13.34
C LEU A 414 24.42 12.44 13.86
N LEU A 415 24.42 12.95 15.09
CA LEU A 415 25.62 13.37 15.79
C LEU A 415 25.83 12.49 17.02
N ALA A 416 27.04 11.97 17.19
CA ALA A 416 27.47 11.38 18.45
C ALA A 416 28.25 12.42 19.27
N THR A 417 27.94 12.53 20.56
CA THR A 417 28.66 13.42 21.49
C THR A 417 29.02 12.72 22.77
N GLN A 418 30.03 13.23 23.47
CA GLN A 418 30.40 12.82 24.82
C GLN A 418 30.19 13.97 25.81
N SER A 419 29.64 13.70 27.00
CA SER A 419 29.62 14.68 28.09
C SER A 419 31.05 15.04 28.53
N THR A 420 31.31 16.31 28.84
CA THR A 420 32.54 16.71 29.54
C THR A 420 32.33 16.96 31.03
N GLN A 421 31.08 16.82 31.51
CA GLN A 421 30.72 16.88 32.92
C GLN A 421 30.55 15.45 33.45
N GLU A 422 31.60 14.90 34.04
CA GLU A 422 31.59 13.57 34.67
C GLU A 422 32.09 13.67 36.11
N PRO A 423 31.54 12.88 37.05
CA PRO A 423 30.56 11.80 36.87
C PRO A 423 29.07 12.22 37.00
N ASP A 424 28.78 13.46 37.37
CA ASP A 424 27.44 13.92 37.84
C ASP A 424 26.40 14.24 36.73
N ALA A 425 26.67 13.95 35.45
CA ALA A 425 25.70 14.25 34.39
C ALA A 425 24.43 13.38 34.45
N ASN A 426 23.26 14.01 34.52
CA ASN A 426 21.98 13.33 34.42
C ASN A 426 21.77 12.81 32.98
N PRO A 427 21.54 11.50 32.73
CA PRO A 427 21.29 10.97 31.39
C PRO A 427 19.95 11.43 30.79
N GLU A 428 19.02 11.94 31.60
CA GLU A 428 17.76 12.52 31.10
C GLU A 428 17.92 13.97 30.61
N GLU A 429 19.00 14.65 31.00
CA GLU A 429 19.27 16.04 30.65
C GLU A 429 20.40 16.16 29.65
N LEU A 430 20.24 17.04 28.66
CA LEU A 430 21.31 17.30 27.69
C LEU A 430 22.41 18.16 28.33
N PRO A 431 23.66 17.67 28.49
CA PRO A 431 24.70 18.45 29.15
C PRO A 431 25.10 19.70 28.35
N ALA A 432 25.25 20.83 29.05
CA ALA A 432 25.63 22.11 28.43
C ALA A 432 27.02 22.03 27.74
N ASN A 433 27.97 21.33 28.36
CA ASN A 433 29.29 21.09 27.79
C ASN A 433 29.40 19.64 27.31
N ARG A 434 29.48 19.46 26.00
CA ARG A 434 29.62 18.17 25.32
C ARG A 434 30.57 18.30 24.15
N LEU A 435 31.34 17.25 23.89
CA LEU A 435 32.29 17.16 22.80
C LEU A 435 31.65 16.39 21.64
N PRO A 436 31.45 17.02 20.47
CA PRO A 436 31.10 16.32 19.24
C PRO A 436 32.19 15.32 18.86
N LEU A 437 31.80 14.06 18.64
CA LEU A 437 32.72 12.97 18.29
C LEU A 437 32.71 12.71 16.80
N CYS A 438 31.53 12.53 16.21
CA CYS A 438 31.40 12.20 14.79
C CYS A 438 29.99 12.46 14.28
N LEU A 439 29.90 12.63 12.96
CA LEU A 439 28.67 12.53 12.20
C LEU A 439 28.46 11.07 11.80
N VAL A 440 27.27 10.54 12.07
CA VAL A 440 26.84 9.21 11.64
C VAL A 440 25.94 9.40 10.43
N LEU A 441 26.34 8.80 9.31
CA LEU A 441 25.66 8.92 8.03
C LEU A 441 24.77 7.70 7.81
N LEU A 442 23.50 7.98 7.57
CA LEU A 442 22.48 6.99 7.30
C LEU A 442 21.82 7.32 5.96
N GLU A 443 21.32 6.31 5.29
CA GLU A 443 20.57 6.50 4.06
C GLU A 443 19.49 5.43 3.90
N ASP A 444 18.47 5.72 3.10
CA ASP A 444 17.49 4.70 2.75
C ASP A 444 18.10 3.70 1.78
N THR A 445 17.81 2.42 2.02
CA THR A 445 18.26 1.34 1.16
C THR A 445 17.36 1.27 -0.08
N VAL A 446 17.92 1.56 -1.26
CA VAL A 446 17.21 1.38 -2.53
C VAL A 446 17.13 -0.11 -2.85
N LYS A 447 15.96 -0.59 -3.31
CA LYS A 447 15.79 -2.00 -3.70
C LYS A 447 16.78 -2.36 -4.82
N ALA A 448 17.43 -3.52 -4.72
CA ALA A 448 18.46 -3.93 -5.67
C ALA A 448 17.93 -4.01 -7.11
N GLU A 449 16.65 -4.40 -7.27
CA GLU A 449 15.93 -4.49 -8.54
C GLU A 449 15.36 -3.16 -9.05
N ALA A 450 15.28 -2.10 -8.22
CA ALA A 450 14.65 -0.84 -8.62
C ALA A 450 15.30 -0.20 -9.86
N PRO A 451 16.65 -0.11 -9.99
CA PRO A 451 17.28 0.47 -11.18
C PRO A 451 16.89 -0.23 -12.48
N GLU A 452 16.85 -1.57 -12.49
CA GLU A 452 16.48 -2.35 -13.67
C GLU A 452 15.00 -2.15 -14.03
N ILE A 453 14.12 -2.19 -13.03
CA ILE A 453 12.67 -2.05 -13.22
C ILE A 453 12.32 -0.65 -13.73
N LEU A 454 12.88 0.39 -13.14
CA LEU A 454 12.59 1.78 -13.50
C LEU A 454 13.18 2.14 -14.87
N ALA A 455 14.36 1.62 -15.20
CA ALA A 455 14.90 1.74 -16.56
C ALA A 455 13.98 1.06 -17.58
N TRP A 456 13.47 -0.13 -17.28
CA TRP A 456 12.51 -0.81 -18.17
C TRP A 456 11.23 0.00 -18.38
N PHE A 457 10.65 0.59 -17.34
CA PHE A 457 9.47 1.46 -17.48
C PHE A 457 9.75 2.71 -18.32
N ALA A 458 10.91 3.35 -18.11
CA ALA A 458 11.33 4.49 -18.92
C ALA A 458 11.51 4.10 -20.40
N ASP A 459 12.09 2.92 -20.68
CA ASP A 459 12.24 2.39 -22.04
C ASP A 459 10.90 2.06 -22.71
N GLN A 460 9.85 1.74 -21.94
CA GLN A 460 8.48 1.61 -22.43
C GLN A 460 7.78 2.96 -22.66
N GLY A 461 8.44 4.07 -22.35
CA GLY A 461 7.93 5.44 -22.55
C GLY A 461 7.02 5.94 -21.43
N LEU A 462 7.05 5.32 -20.24
CA LEU A 462 6.31 5.83 -19.09
C LEU A 462 7.00 7.08 -18.52
N ASP A 463 6.21 8.10 -18.22
CA ASP A 463 6.64 9.28 -17.45
C ASP A 463 6.67 8.92 -15.96
N ILE A 464 7.86 8.84 -15.38
CA ILE A 464 8.04 8.46 -13.98
C ILE A 464 8.06 9.72 -13.12
N LYS A 465 7.26 9.75 -12.05
CA LYS A 465 7.25 10.80 -11.03
C LYS A 465 7.52 10.19 -9.66
N VAL A 466 8.46 10.73 -8.89
CA VAL A 466 8.72 10.33 -7.50
C VAL A 466 8.13 11.38 -6.57
N ILE A 467 7.22 10.95 -5.69
CA ILE A 467 6.41 11.83 -4.86
C ILE A 467 6.54 11.35 -3.41
N SER A 468 7.01 12.18 -2.49
CA SER A 468 7.19 11.78 -1.08
C SER A 468 7.03 12.94 -0.10
N GLY A 469 6.68 12.61 1.15
CA GLY A 469 6.65 13.56 2.27
C GLY A 469 8.04 13.99 2.76
N ASP A 470 9.09 13.29 2.33
CA ASP A 470 10.47 13.53 2.71
C ASP A 470 11.05 14.83 2.16
N HIS A 471 12.20 15.23 2.70
CA HIS A 471 12.95 16.38 2.18
C HIS A 471 13.27 16.19 0.68
N PRO A 472 13.07 17.21 -0.19
CA PRO A 472 13.31 17.09 -1.63
C PRO A 472 14.70 16.53 -1.99
N ALA A 473 15.74 16.93 -1.26
CA ALA A 473 17.10 16.42 -1.44
C ALA A 473 17.21 14.89 -1.21
N THR A 474 16.55 14.37 -0.17
CA THR A 474 16.50 12.93 0.15
C THR A 474 15.77 12.15 -0.93
N VAL A 475 14.62 12.65 -1.38
CA VAL A 475 13.85 12.03 -2.47
C VAL A 475 14.67 12.00 -3.76
N ALA A 476 15.35 13.09 -4.09
CA ALA A 476 16.20 13.18 -5.28
C ALA A 476 17.38 12.23 -5.21
N ALA A 477 18.03 12.11 -4.04
CA ALA A 477 19.13 11.19 -3.86
C ALA A 477 18.71 9.72 -4.03
N ALA A 478 17.56 9.34 -3.47
CA ALA A 478 16.98 8.01 -3.67
C ALA A 478 16.63 7.75 -5.15
N ALA A 479 15.97 8.72 -5.81
CA ALA A 479 15.60 8.64 -7.21
C ALA A 479 16.83 8.50 -8.15
N ARG A 480 17.92 9.24 -7.90
CA ARG A 480 19.18 9.10 -8.65
C ARG A 480 19.81 7.72 -8.48
N ARG A 481 19.86 7.22 -7.25
CA ARG A 481 20.40 5.89 -6.94
C ARG A 481 19.55 4.80 -7.59
N ALA A 482 18.24 5.01 -7.68
CA ALA A 482 17.32 4.15 -8.41
C ALA A 482 17.38 4.32 -9.95
N GLY A 483 18.30 5.14 -10.48
CA GLY A 483 18.53 5.27 -11.93
C GLY A 483 17.51 6.14 -12.67
N ILE A 484 16.69 6.93 -11.97
CA ILE A 484 15.68 7.78 -12.61
C ILE A 484 16.34 8.98 -13.28
N ALA A 485 16.11 9.14 -14.59
CA ALA A 485 16.60 10.27 -15.35
C ALA A 485 15.94 11.58 -14.89
N GLY A 486 16.69 12.68 -14.85
CA GLY A 486 16.17 13.99 -14.42
C GLY A 486 16.06 14.17 -12.90
N ALA A 487 16.45 13.19 -12.08
CA ALA A 487 16.42 13.29 -10.61
C ALA A 487 17.57 14.12 -9.97
N GLY A 488 18.11 15.11 -10.66
CA GLY A 488 19.15 16.00 -10.11
C GLY A 488 18.67 16.72 -8.84
N SER A 489 19.58 17.09 -7.93
CA SER A 489 19.20 17.84 -6.70
C SER A 489 18.52 19.17 -7.03
N ASP A 490 18.96 19.84 -8.10
CA ASP A 490 18.37 21.08 -8.62
C ASP A 490 17.01 20.87 -9.30
N ALA A 491 16.62 19.61 -9.55
CA ALA A 491 15.35 19.23 -10.18
C ALA A 491 14.30 18.73 -9.18
N ALA A 492 14.64 18.75 -7.88
CA ALA A 492 13.72 18.36 -6.81
C ALA A 492 12.85 19.56 -6.40
N VAL A 493 11.53 19.38 -6.44
CA VAL A 493 10.58 20.44 -6.12
C VAL A 493 10.09 20.27 -4.68
N ASP A 494 10.13 21.36 -3.90
CA ASP A 494 9.45 21.44 -2.61
C ASP A 494 7.96 21.72 -2.82
N ALA A 495 7.11 20.78 -2.40
CA ALA A 495 5.68 20.84 -2.64
C ALA A 495 5.00 22.06 -2.00
N ARG A 496 5.61 22.71 -1.00
CA ARG A 496 5.08 23.95 -0.40
C ARG A 496 5.08 25.13 -1.36
N ASN A 497 5.87 25.05 -2.43
CA ASN A 497 5.96 26.09 -3.45
C ASN A 497 5.15 25.75 -4.71
N LEU A 498 4.46 24.60 -4.74
CA LEU A 498 3.63 24.22 -5.87
C LEU A 498 2.36 25.09 -5.92
N PRO A 499 1.90 25.47 -7.13
CA PRO A 499 0.67 26.22 -7.29
C PRO A 499 -0.56 25.38 -6.93
N GLU A 500 -1.59 26.02 -6.39
CA GLU A 500 -2.87 25.38 -6.09
C GLU A 500 -3.78 25.25 -7.33
N ASN A 501 -3.51 26.03 -8.38
CA ASN A 501 -4.28 25.97 -9.62
C ASN A 501 -3.96 24.66 -10.39
N PRO A 502 -4.96 23.84 -10.75
CA PRO A 502 -4.73 22.56 -11.43
C PRO A 502 -3.95 22.64 -12.75
N GLU A 503 -4.12 23.70 -13.54
CA GLU A 503 -3.42 23.84 -14.83
C GLU A 503 -1.94 24.15 -14.63
N GLU A 504 -1.63 25.08 -13.73
CA GLU A 504 -0.26 25.46 -13.37
C GLU A 504 0.45 24.31 -12.62
N LEU A 505 -0.29 23.57 -11.79
CA LEU A 505 0.22 22.37 -11.13
C LEU A 505 0.61 21.33 -12.16
N ALA A 506 -0.22 21.08 -13.17
CA ALA A 506 0.10 20.15 -14.24
C ALA A 506 1.33 20.57 -15.07
N ASP A 507 1.58 21.87 -15.25
CA ASP A 507 2.83 22.35 -15.87
C ASP A 507 4.05 22.07 -14.99
N ALA A 508 3.98 22.36 -13.70
CA ALA A 508 5.06 22.05 -12.76
C ALA A 508 5.36 20.54 -12.71
N LEU A 509 4.33 19.70 -12.80
CA LEU A 509 4.47 18.24 -12.87
C LEU A 509 5.09 17.75 -14.18
N ALA A 510 4.89 18.46 -15.29
CA ALA A 510 5.48 18.10 -16.56
C ALA A 510 6.99 18.40 -16.62
N GLU A 511 7.44 19.46 -15.94
CA GLU A 511 8.83 19.91 -15.95
C GLU A 511 9.74 19.15 -14.98
N SER A 512 9.16 18.55 -13.93
CA SER A 512 9.91 17.92 -12.84
C SER A 512 9.54 16.46 -12.64
N VAL A 513 10.48 15.72 -12.04
CA VAL A 513 10.37 14.28 -11.80
C VAL A 513 10.27 13.98 -10.30
N VAL A 514 10.83 14.84 -9.44
CA VAL A 514 10.99 14.57 -8.01
C VAL A 514 10.29 15.65 -7.19
N PHE A 515 9.42 15.22 -6.26
CA PHE A 515 8.64 16.09 -5.39
C PHE A 515 8.80 15.64 -3.93
N GLY A 516 9.27 16.54 -3.08
CA GLY A 516 9.43 16.33 -1.63
C GLY A 516 8.49 17.20 -0.80
N ARG A 517 8.30 16.84 0.48
CA ARG A 517 7.37 17.47 1.43
C ARG A 517 5.92 17.48 0.95
N VAL A 518 5.54 16.46 0.16
CA VAL A 518 4.21 16.35 -0.42
C VAL A 518 3.23 15.80 0.61
N THR A 519 2.18 16.56 0.89
CA THR A 519 1.07 16.11 1.78
C THR A 519 0.12 15.15 1.05
N PRO A 520 -0.68 14.33 1.77
CA PRO A 520 -1.65 13.42 1.15
C PRO A 520 -2.62 14.11 0.17
N HIS A 521 -3.14 15.28 0.53
CA HIS A 521 -4.02 16.06 -0.35
C HIS A 521 -3.29 16.62 -1.58
N GLN A 522 -2.01 17.00 -1.44
CA GLN A 522 -1.21 17.40 -2.58
C GLN A 522 -0.93 16.21 -3.51
N LYS A 523 -0.64 15.00 -2.98
CA LYS A 523 -0.50 13.79 -3.80
C LYS A 523 -1.75 13.56 -4.64
N GLN A 524 -2.92 13.66 -4.02
CA GLN A 524 -4.22 13.53 -4.69
C GLN A 524 -4.40 14.61 -5.79
N ALA A 525 -4.12 15.87 -5.47
CA ALA A 525 -4.21 16.97 -6.43
C ALA A 525 -3.25 16.79 -7.61
N MET A 526 -2.06 16.24 -7.38
CA MET A 526 -1.08 15.96 -8.43
C MET A 526 -1.59 14.88 -9.40
N VAL A 527 -2.16 13.80 -8.88
CA VAL A 527 -2.81 12.75 -9.69
C VAL A 527 -3.93 13.35 -10.54
N GLY A 528 -4.84 14.12 -9.93
CA GLY A 528 -5.94 14.78 -10.63
C GLY A 528 -5.48 15.77 -11.71
N ALA A 529 -4.40 16.52 -11.45
CA ALA A 529 -3.83 17.46 -12.42
C ALA A 529 -3.23 16.74 -13.65
N LEU A 530 -2.57 15.60 -13.45
CA LEU A 530 -2.07 14.76 -14.53
C LEU A 530 -3.22 14.16 -15.36
N GLN A 531 -4.25 13.64 -14.69
CA GLN A 531 -5.45 13.09 -15.34
C GLN A 531 -6.22 14.15 -16.13
N ALA A 532 -6.28 15.39 -15.64
CA ALA A 532 -6.90 16.51 -16.35
C ALA A 532 -6.19 16.83 -17.69
N ARG A 533 -4.92 16.44 -17.84
CA ARG A 533 -4.17 16.49 -19.11
C ARG A 533 -4.32 15.24 -19.98
N GLY A 534 -5.24 14.35 -19.64
CA GLY A 534 -5.51 13.12 -20.38
C GLY A 534 -4.47 12.02 -20.18
N ARG A 535 -3.64 12.12 -19.13
CA ARG A 535 -2.72 11.05 -18.72
C ARG A 535 -3.50 9.91 -18.07
N THR A 536 -3.00 8.68 -18.25
CA THR A 536 -3.48 7.52 -17.49
C THR A 536 -2.46 7.25 -16.40
N VAL A 537 -2.83 7.58 -15.16
CA VAL A 537 -1.90 7.68 -14.04
C VAL A 537 -2.02 6.42 -13.18
N ALA A 538 -0.92 5.68 -13.06
CA ALA A 538 -0.78 4.67 -12.00
C ALA A 538 -0.06 5.26 -10.80
N MET A 539 -0.48 4.89 -9.61
CA MET A 539 0.22 5.22 -8.39
C MET A 539 0.65 3.96 -7.63
N THR A 540 1.84 4.02 -7.04
CA THR A 540 2.34 2.98 -6.14
C THR A 540 2.69 3.62 -4.81
N GLY A 541 2.27 2.96 -3.73
CA GLY A 541 2.48 3.42 -2.36
C GLY A 541 2.09 2.30 -1.40
N ASP A 542 2.75 2.27 -0.24
CA ASP A 542 2.51 1.30 0.82
C ASP A 542 1.89 1.97 2.07
N GLY A 543 1.99 3.30 2.16
CA GLY A 543 1.45 4.10 3.23
C GLY A 543 0.00 4.49 3.01
N VAL A 544 -0.74 4.67 4.10
CA VAL A 544 -2.10 5.21 4.07
C VAL A 544 -2.10 6.70 3.65
N ASN A 545 -0.95 7.38 3.70
CA ASN A 545 -0.72 8.71 3.12
C ASN A 545 -0.95 8.72 1.61
N ASP A 546 -0.87 7.55 0.97
CA ASP A 546 -1.13 7.37 -0.46
C ASP A 546 -2.57 7.00 -0.76
N VAL A 547 -3.41 6.66 0.23
CA VAL A 547 -4.75 6.10 -0.01
C VAL A 547 -5.64 7.03 -0.81
N LEU A 548 -5.59 8.33 -0.55
CA LEU A 548 -6.36 9.32 -1.33
C LEU A 548 -5.94 9.32 -2.80
N ALA A 549 -4.63 9.30 -3.05
CA ALA A 549 -4.07 9.41 -4.38
C ALA A 549 -4.09 8.08 -5.15
N LEU A 550 -3.90 6.93 -4.48
CA LEU A 550 -4.07 5.56 -5.01
C LEU A 550 -5.52 5.31 -5.44
N LYS A 551 -6.48 5.92 -4.75
CA LYS A 551 -7.89 5.78 -5.08
C LYS A 551 -8.28 6.61 -6.30
N ASP A 552 -7.74 7.83 -6.40
CA ASP A 552 -8.04 8.73 -7.52
C ASP A 552 -7.23 8.37 -8.77
N ALA A 553 -6.08 7.70 -8.60
CA ALA A 553 -5.30 7.16 -9.70
C ALA A 553 -6.14 6.16 -10.53
N ASP A 554 -5.80 6.08 -11.81
CA ASP A 554 -6.42 5.09 -12.70
C ASP A 554 -6.02 3.66 -12.31
N MET A 555 -4.86 3.49 -11.65
CA MET A 555 -4.37 2.19 -11.17
C MET A 555 -3.59 2.27 -9.85
#